data_AF-A0A803NLZ7-F1
#
_entry.id   AF-A0A803NLZ7-F1
#
_cell.length_a   1.000
_cell.length_b   1.000
_cell.length_c   1.000
_cell.angle_alpha   90.00
_cell.angle_beta   90.00
_cell.angle_gamma   90.00
#
_symmetry.space_group_name_H-M   'P 1'
#
loop_
_entity.id
_entity.type
_entity.pdbx_description
1 polymer ?
#
loop_
_entity_poly.entity_id
_entity_poly.type
_entity_poly.pdbx_seq_one_letter_code
_entity_poly.pdbx_strand_id
1 'polypeptide(L)'
;MKVYVTDEKELIMEPALRWAGNPNIMVAVKAFGLRATVQVVDLQVFALPRVTLKPLVPQFPCFAKILVSLMEKPHVDFGLKVLGADAMSIPGLYGFVQEMIKDQVAKMYLWPKALEVQIMDPTKAARRPVGILNVKVVRALKLKKKDFLGGADPYVKLKLTEDVLPGKKTTVKHKSLSPEWNEEFNMVIKDPQTQALEIMVYDWEQVGKHDKMGLNTVPLKDLTPDESKVLTLDLLKNMNEDDAQNDKFRGQIVLEMTYKPFKEDEMPDNVEDSNDVQKAPEGTPAGGGLLVIIVHEAEDVEGKYHTNPYARLLFRGEERKTKYVKKNRDPRWDEEFQFPLDEPPTNDKLHVEVVSVSSRMGLLHPKEVLGYVDIKLADVVTNRRINEKYHLIDSKNGKIQIELQWRTS
;
A
#
# COMPACT_ATOMS: atom_id res chain seq x y z
N MET A 1 18.43 11.37 18.36
CA MET A 1 18.11 10.85 17.02
C MET A 1 17.77 12.05 16.16
N LYS A 2 18.49 12.25 15.06
CA LYS A 2 18.13 13.26 14.05
C LYS A 2 17.40 12.57 12.91
N VAL A 3 16.37 13.21 12.37
CA VAL A 3 15.55 12.68 11.27
C VAL A 3 15.49 13.73 10.19
N TYR A 4 15.75 13.30 8.96
CA TYR A 4 15.73 14.13 7.77
C TYR A 4 14.79 13.48 6.76
N VAL A 5 13.94 14.29 6.14
CA VAL A 5 13.15 13.92 4.97
C VAL A 5 13.77 14.69 3.80
N THR A 6 14.12 13.97 2.73
CA THR A 6 14.74 14.57 1.55
C THR A 6 13.72 14.77 0.43
N ASP A 7 14.03 15.65 -0.51
CA ASP A 7 13.19 15.90 -1.70
C ASP A 7 13.04 14.64 -2.58
N GLU A 8 13.99 13.70 -2.49
CA GLU A 8 13.99 12.40 -3.17
C GLU A 8 13.02 11.36 -2.54
N LYS A 9 12.16 11.78 -1.60
CA LYS A 9 11.26 10.88 -0.84
C LYS A 9 12.04 9.74 -0.15
N GLU A 10 13.13 10.07 0.53
CA GLU A 10 13.86 9.14 1.38
C GLU A 10 13.72 9.57 2.85
N LEU A 11 13.65 8.60 3.77
CA LEU A 11 13.70 8.87 5.20
C LEU A 11 15.09 8.54 5.73
N ILE A 12 15.81 9.55 6.21
CA ILE A 12 17.15 9.38 6.78
C ILE A 12 17.07 9.58 8.30
N MET A 13 17.63 8.64 9.05
CA MET A 13 17.69 8.64 10.50
C MET A 13 19.13 8.46 10.95
N GLU A 14 19.57 9.29 11.90
CA GLU A 14 20.88 9.19 12.53
C GLU A 14 20.71 8.93 14.03
N PRO A 15 20.49 7.66 14.44
CA PRO A 15 20.53 7.29 15.84
C PRO A 15 21.97 7.25 16.36
N ALA A 16 22.12 7.54 17.65
CA ALA A 16 23.37 7.27 18.36
C ALA A 16 23.27 5.87 18.97
N LEU A 17 24.08 4.93 18.48
CA LEU A 17 24.15 3.57 18.98
C LEU A 17 25.21 3.50 20.07
N ARG A 18 24.81 3.01 21.25
CA ARG A 18 25.72 2.64 22.33
C ARG A 18 25.34 1.24 22.76
N TRP A 19 26.27 0.31 22.63
CA TRP A 19 26.08 -1.07 23.04
C TRP A 19 27.23 -1.44 23.96
N ALA A 20 26.91 -2.06 25.09
CA ALA A 20 27.88 -2.59 26.03
C ALA A 20 27.38 -3.95 26.48
N GLY A 21 28.26 -4.94 26.43
CA GLY A 21 27.94 -6.29 26.85
C GLY A 21 29.20 -7.11 27.06
N ASN A 22 29.02 -8.30 27.60
CA ASN A 22 30.12 -9.25 27.76
C ASN A 22 29.92 -10.43 26.82
N PRO A 23 30.18 -10.26 25.50
CA PRO A 23 29.99 -11.33 24.54
C PRO A 23 31.13 -12.34 24.68
N ASN A 24 30.83 -13.63 24.49
CA ASN A 24 31.85 -14.67 24.48
C ASN A 24 32.38 -14.89 23.05
N ILE A 25 33.26 -13.99 22.58
CA ILE A 25 33.86 -14.08 21.24
C ILE A 25 35.26 -14.68 21.37
N MET A 26 35.47 -15.87 20.79
CA MET A 26 36.77 -16.54 20.76
C MET A 26 37.31 -16.64 19.33
N VAL A 27 38.50 -16.09 19.12
CA VAL A 27 39.23 -16.13 17.85
C VAL A 27 40.43 -17.04 18.01
N ALA A 28 40.49 -18.11 17.22
CA ALA A 28 41.65 -18.97 17.15
C ALA A 28 42.63 -18.43 16.10
N VAL A 29 43.82 -18.01 16.52
CA VAL A 29 44.89 -17.55 15.64
C VAL A 29 45.91 -18.68 15.51
N LYS A 30 46.25 -19.06 14.27
CA LYS A 30 47.29 -20.03 13.95
C LYS A 30 48.40 -19.34 13.18
N ALA A 31 49.58 -19.23 13.76
CA ALA A 31 50.74 -18.60 13.14
C ALA A 31 52.01 -19.36 13.54
N PHE A 32 52.95 -19.55 12.60
CA PHE A 32 54.25 -20.19 12.84
C PHE A 32 54.19 -21.54 13.60
N GLY A 33 53.16 -22.35 13.35
CA GLY A 33 52.96 -23.65 14.02
C GLY A 33 52.34 -23.56 15.42
N LEU A 34 52.19 -22.37 16.00
CA LEU A 34 51.52 -22.13 17.27
C LEU A 34 50.02 -21.86 17.05
N ARG A 35 49.18 -22.38 17.96
CA ARG A 35 47.75 -22.09 18.03
C ARG A 35 47.48 -21.33 19.32
N ALA A 36 47.05 -20.08 19.19
CA ALA A 36 46.62 -19.26 20.31
C ALA A 36 45.12 -18.97 20.20
N THR A 37 44.43 -18.94 21.34
CA THR A 37 43.03 -18.50 21.41
C THR A 37 43.01 -17.13 22.05
N VAL A 38 42.46 -16.16 21.34
CA VAL A 38 42.20 -14.80 21.81
C VAL A 38 40.71 -14.69 22.09
N GLN A 39 40.35 -14.31 23.31
CA GLN A 39 38.98 -14.05 23.71
C GLN A 39 38.78 -12.54 23.86
N VAL A 40 37.72 -12.02 23.24
CA VAL A 40 37.26 -10.65 23.44
C VAL A 40 36.17 -10.70 24.50
N VAL A 41 36.29 -9.86 25.53
CA VAL A 41 35.34 -9.73 26.65
C VAL A 41 34.98 -8.26 26.84
N ASP A 42 33.92 -7.97 27.59
CA ASP A 42 33.53 -6.59 27.97
C ASP A 42 33.50 -5.60 26.79
N LEU A 43 32.94 -6.03 25.66
CA LEU A 43 32.88 -5.26 24.43
C LEU A 43 31.89 -4.08 24.57
N GLN A 44 32.36 -2.90 24.22
CA GLN A 44 31.60 -1.67 24.13
C GLN A 44 31.76 -1.09 22.72
N VAL A 45 30.65 -0.71 22.11
CA VAL A 45 30.60 -0.14 20.77
C VAL A 45 29.77 1.14 20.81
N PHE A 46 30.37 2.22 20.33
CA PHE A 46 29.71 3.50 20.12
C PHE A 46 29.81 3.84 18.64
N ALA A 47 28.65 4.02 18.01
CA ALA A 47 28.56 4.28 16.59
C ALA A 47 27.46 5.29 16.29
N LEU A 48 27.66 6.06 15.23
CA LEU A 48 26.67 6.98 14.68
C LEU A 48 26.25 6.47 13.29
N PRO A 49 25.42 5.41 13.22
CA PRO A 49 24.94 4.93 11.95
C PRO A 49 23.94 5.92 11.35
N ARG A 50 24.02 6.10 10.03
CA ARG A 50 22.98 6.68 9.18
C ARG A 50 22.17 5.55 8.57
N VAL A 51 20.88 5.53 8.90
CA VAL A 51 19.89 4.59 8.39
C VAL A 51 19.01 5.33 7.38
N THR A 52 19.02 4.88 6.13
CA THR A 52 18.21 5.45 5.05
C THR A 52 17.17 4.43 4.60
N LEU A 53 15.90 4.85 4.56
CA LEU A 53 14.79 4.06 4.01
C LEU A 53 14.47 4.56 2.60
N LYS A 54 14.64 3.70 1.59
CA LYS A 54 14.39 4.08 0.19
C LYS A 54 14.19 2.94 -0.81
N PRO A 55 13.53 3.20 -1.95
CA PRO A 55 12.56 4.28 -2.12
C PRO A 55 11.40 4.13 -1.12
N LEU A 56 10.79 5.25 -0.72
CA LEU A 56 9.50 5.20 -0.03
C LEU A 56 8.43 4.75 -1.02
N VAL A 57 7.52 3.89 -0.56
CA VAL A 57 6.45 3.31 -1.38
C VAL A 57 5.11 3.42 -0.65
N PRO A 58 3.97 3.49 -1.34
CA PRO A 58 2.66 3.65 -0.70
C PRO A 58 2.13 2.36 -0.03
N GLN A 59 2.88 1.26 -0.09
CA GLN A 59 2.53 -0.02 0.50
C GLN A 59 3.33 -0.25 1.79
N PHE A 60 2.66 -0.63 2.88
CA PHE A 60 3.33 -1.00 4.14
C PHE A 60 4.42 -2.08 3.90
N PRO A 61 5.66 -1.92 4.43
CA PRO A 61 6.08 -1.02 5.51
C PRO A 61 6.43 0.43 5.08
N CYS A 62 6.08 0.81 3.86
CA CYS A 62 6.26 2.11 3.24
C CYS A 62 7.66 2.43 2.70
N PHE A 63 8.53 1.42 2.58
CA PHE A 63 9.86 1.54 2.00
C PHE A 63 10.33 0.20 1.41
N ALA A 64 11.16 0.25 0.38
CA ALA A 64 11.65 -0.96 -0.28
C ALA A 64 12.99 -1.50 0.25
N LYS A 65 13.89 -0.62 0.70
CA LYS A 65 15.21 -0.98 1.20
C LYS A 65 15.57 -0.19 2.46
N ILE A 66 16.41 -0.79 3.29
CA ILE A 66 17.12 -0.14 4.39
C ILE A 66 18.60 -0.10 4.02
N LEU A 67 19.22 1.07 4.05
CA LEU A 67 20.66 1.23 3.91
C LEU A 67 21.23 1.72 5.23
N VAL A 68 22.22 1.01 5.76
CA VAL A 68 22.91 1.39 7.00
C VAL A 68 24.38 1.68 6.68
N SER A 69 24.81 2.91 6.96
CA SER A 69 26.21 3.34 6.81
C SER A 69 26.70 3.99 8.11
N LEU A 70 28.00 4.05 8.30
CA LEU A 70 28.66 4.78 9.38
C LEU A 70 29.19 6.10 8.83
N MET A 71 28.88 7.20 9.51
CA MET A 71 29.38 8.52 9.12
C MET A 71 30.83 8.74 9.56
N GLU A 72 31.24 8.06 10.63
CA GLU A 72 32.58 8.14 11.22
C GLU A 72 33.03 6.74 11.64
N LYS A 73 34.34 6.57 11.88
CA LYS A 73 34.84 5.29 12.42
C LYS A 73 34.19 5.03 13.79
N PRO A 74 33.70 3.81 14.04
CA PRO A 74 33.08 3.50 15.32
C PRO A 74 34.15 3.52 16.42
N HIS A 75 33.74 3.89 17.63
CA HIS A 75 34.56 3.69 18.81
C HIS A 75 34.26 2.31 19.37
N VAL A 76 35.29 1.50 19.55
CA VAL A 76 35.20 0.12 19.99
C VAL A 76 36.21 -0.06 21.12
N ASP A 77 35.72 -0.49 22.28
CA ASP A 77 36.51 -0.80 23.47
C ASP A 77 36.18 -2.22 23.94
N PHE A 78 37.15 -2.94 24.48
CA PHE A 78 37.00 -4.34 24.86
C PHE A 78 38.16 -4.81 25.73
N GLY A 79 37.90 -5.81 26.57
CA GLY A 79 38.93 -6.60 27.21
C GLY A 79 39.46 -7.70 26.30
N LEU A 80 40.75 -8.04 26.43
CA LEU A 80 41.39 -9.13 25.72
C LEU A 80 41.92 -10.17 26.70
N LYS A 81 41.64 -11.45 26.44
CA LYS A 81 42.33 -12.58 27.06
C LYS A 81 43.05 -13.41 26.01
N VAL A 82 44.29 -13.79 26.27
CA VAL A 82 45.07 -14.68 25.42
C VAL A 82 45.40 -15.93 26.23
N LEU A 83 45.01 -17.11 25.71
CA LEU A 83 45.17 -18.39 26.43
C LEU A 83 44.57 -18.37 27.85
N GLY A 84 43.51 -17.58 28.07
CA GLY A 84 42.84 -17.43 29.36
C GLY A 84 43.46 -16.40 30.32
N ALA A 85 44.64 -15.85 29.99
CA ALA A 85 45.28 -14.78 30.77
C ALA A 85 44.87 -13.40 30.25
N ASP A 86 44.80 -12.40 31.13
CA ASP A 86 44.53 -11.01 30.77
C ASP A 86 45.68 -10.45 29.91
N ALA A 87 45.35 -10.09 28.67
CA ALA A 87 46.29 -9.61 27.67
C ALA A 87 46.31 -8.09 27.53
N MET A 88 45.57 -7.35 28.38
CA MET A 88 45.55 -5.89 28.40
C MET A 88 46.89 -5.28 28.83
N SER A 89 47.76 -6.06 29.48
CA SER A 89 49.10 -5.67 29.89
C SER A 89 50.14 -5.69 28.78
N ILE A 90 49.83 -6.28 27.61
CA ILE A 90 50.77 -6.40 26.50
C ILE A 90 50.87 -5.06 25.75
N PRO A 91 52.02 -4.34 25.81
CA PRO A 91 52.16 -3.04 25.17
C PRO A 91 51.91 -3.13 23.66
N GLY A 92 51.09 -2.25 23.12
CA GLY A 92 50.81 -2.14 21.68
C GLY A 92 49.80 -3.14 21.12
N LEU A 93 49.58 -4.31 21.76
CA LEU A 93 48.65 -5.32 21.25
C LEU A 93 47.20 -4.82 21.23
N TYR A 94 46.74 -4.20 22.33
CA TYR A 94 45.39 -3.65 22.43
C TYR A 94 45.14 -2.60 21.33
N GLY A 95 46.05 -1.63 21.18
CA GLY A 95 45.95 -0.59 20.17
C GLY A 95 45.94 -1.14 18.74
N PHE A 96 46.77 -2.15 18.46
CA PHE A 96 46.80 -2.82 17.16
C PHE A 96 45.47 -3.51 16.82
N VAL A 97 44.92 -4.30 17.75
CA VAL A 97 43.64 -5.00 17.53
C VAL A 97 42.49 -4.01 17.38
N GLN A 98 42.49 -2.96 18.21
CA GLN A 98 41.48 -1.91 18.15
C GLN A 98 41.48 -1.19 16.79
N GLU A 99 42.64 -0.76 16.29
CA GLU A 99 42.73 -0.11 14.97
C GLU A 99 42.37 -1.07 13.84
N MET A 100 42.79 -2.34 13.91
CA MET A 100 42.40 -3.35 12.94
C MET A 100 40.86 -3.52 12.85
N ILE A 101 40.17 -3.61 14.00
CA ILE A 101 38.70 -3.73 14.02
C ILE A 101 38.07 -2.46 13.44
N LYS A 102 38.50 -1.27 13.88
CA LYS A 102 37.99 0.01 13.36
C LYS A 102 38.15 0.10 11.85
N ASP A 103 39.31 -0.26 11.32
CA ASP A 103 39.62 -0.18 9.90
C ASP A 103 38.81 -1.18 9.07
N GLN A 104 38.61 -2.41 9.53
CA GLN A 104 37.78 -3.39 8.83
C GLN A 104 36.31 -2.95 8.81
N VAL A 105 35.78 -2.52 9.96
CA VAL A 105 34.38 -2.04 10.05
C VAL A 105 34.18 -0.80 9.19
N ALA A 106 35.12 0.15 9.23
CA ALA A 106 35.09 1.33 8.37
C ALA A 106 35.17 0.97 6.88
N LYS A 107 36.04 0.02 6.49
CA LYS A 107 36.16 -0.40 5.09
C LYS A 107 34.87 -1.04 4.56
N MET A 108 34.05 -1.63 5.41
CA MET A 108 32.78 -2.26 5.03
C MET A 108 31.61 -1.28 5.02
N TYR A 109 31.53 -0.39 6.02
CA TYR A 109 30.30 0.36 6.30
C TYR A 109 30.48 1.87 6.40
N LEU A 110 31.71 2.41 6.32
CA LEU A 110 31.89 3.86 6.29
C LEU A 110 31.34 4.41 4.96
N TRP A 111 30.57 5.49 5.04
CA TRP A 111 30.02 6.18 3.87
C TRP A 111 31.13 6.44 2.82
N PRO A 112 30.90 6.15 1.52
CA PRO A 112 29.62 5.84 0.86
C PRO A 112 29.17 4.37 0.89
N LYS A 113 29.91 3.48 1.56
CA LYS A 113 29.51 2.08 1.65
C LYS A 113 28.39 1.90 2.66
N ALA A 114 27.43 1.04 2.31
CA ALA A 114 26.29 0.77 3.17
C ALA A 114 25.97 -0.73 3.16
N LEU A 115 25.50 -1.22 4.31
CA LEU A 115 24.78 -2.47 4.40
C LEU A 115 23.39 -2.24 3.80
N GLU A 116 23.12 -2.84 2.64
CA GLU A 116 21.82 -2.82 2.01
C GLU A 116 21.01 -4.04 2.45
N VAL A 117 19.83 -3.80 3.02
CA VAL A 117 18.85 -4.83 3.34
C VAL A 117 17.62 -4.58 2.47
N GLN A 118 17.36 -5.49 1.54
CA GLN A 118 16.15 -5.45 0.73
C GLN A 118 14.97 -5.95 1.55
N ILE A 119 13.91 -5.14 1.62
CA ILE A 119 12.70 -5.43 2.37
C ILE A 119 11.58 -5.88 1.43
N MET A 120 11.47 -5.23 0.29
CA MET A 120 10.55 -5.62 -0.78
C MET A 120 11.10 -5.22 -2.14
N ASP A 121 10.49 -5.77 -3.18
CA ASP A 121 10.76 -5.38 -4.55
C ASP A 121 10.00 -4.08 -4.88
N PRO A 122 10.70 -2.95 -5.12
CA PRO A 122 10.05 -1.67 -5.40
C PRO A 122 9.20 -1.71 -6.67
N THR A 123 9.54 -2.58 -7.63
CA THR A 123 8.77 -2.73 -8.87
C THR A 123 7.40 -3.35 -8.62
N LYS A 124 7.25 -4.15 -7.56
CA LYS A 124 5.98 -4.74 -7.13
C LYS A 124 5.16 -3.80 -6.25
N ALA A 125 5.83 -3.01 -5.41
CA ALA A 125 5.20 -2.06 -4.49
C ALA A 125 4.62 -0.83 -5.21
N ALA A 126 5.21 -0.46 -6.35
CA ALA A 126 4.83 0.70 -7.16
C ALA A 126 3.98 0.34 -8.38
N ARG A 127 3.45 -0.90 -8.49
CA ARG A 127 2.72 -1.33 -9.69
C ARG A 127 1.55 -0.41 -9.98
N ARG A 128 1.74 0.38 -11.03
CA ARG A 128 0.76 1.32 -11.56
C ARG A 128 -0.44 0.51 -12.06
N PRO A 129 -1.66 1.04 -11.92
CA PRO A 129 -2.80 0.56 -12.67
C PRO A 129 -2.48 0.42 -14.17
N VAL A 130 -2.74 -0.76 -14.74
CA VAL A 130 -2.52 -1.10 -16.16
C VAL A 130 -3.84 -1.37 -16.90
N GLY A 131 -4.97 -1.35 -16.21
CA GLY A 131 -6.29 -1.45 -16.83
C GLY A 131 -7.43 -1.57 -15.83
N ILE A 132 -8.63 -1.72 -16.35
CA ILE A 132 -9.87 -1.93 -15.60
C ILE A 132 -10.46 -3.27 -15.97
N LEU A 133 -10.84 -4.06 -14.97
CA LEU A 133 -11.69 -5.24 -15.14
C LEU A 133 -13.12 -4.84 -14.81
N ASN A 134 -14.00 -4.86 -15.81
CA ASN A 134 -15.44 -4.78 -15.62
C ASN A 134 -15.97 -6.20 -15.35
N VAL A 135 -16.70 -6.37 -14.26
CA VAL A 135 -17.29 -7.64 -13.84
C VAL A 135 -18.77 -7.43 -13.60
N LYS A 136 -19.60 -8.06 -14.43
CA LYS A 136 -21.03 -8.17 -14.23
C LYS A 136 -21.37 -9.49 -13.57
N VAL A 137 -21.89 -9.44 -12.36
CA VAL A 137 -22.45 -10.60 -11.68
C VAL A 137 -23.89 -10.77 -12.16
N VAL A 138 -24.10 -11.72 -13.07
CA VAL A 138 -25.40 -11.92 -13.72
C VAL A 138 -26.34 -12.67 -12.77
N ARG A 139 -26.02 -13.94 -12.47
CA ARG A 139 -26.88 -14.84 -11.69
C ARG A 139 -26.12 -16.02 -11.11
N ALA A 140 -26.74 -16.73 -10.18
CA ALA A 140 -26.32 -18.06 -9.77
C ALA A 140 -27.44 -19.07 -10.03
N LEU A 141 -27.08 -20.35 -10.13
CA LEU A 141 -27.98 -21.45 -10.45
C LEU A 141 -27.80 -22.60 -9.47
N LYS A 142 -28.91 -23.08 -8.91
CA LYS A 142 -28.95 -24.31 -8.10
C LYS A 142 -27.92 -24.30 -6.96
N LEU A 143 -27.79 -23.17 -6.28
CA LEU A 143 -26.92 -23.04 -5.12
C LEU A 143 -27.24 -24.12 -4.09
N LYS A 144 -26.20 -24.66 -3.45
CA LYS A 144 -26.39 -25.68 -2.42
C LYS A 144 -26.96 -25.06 -1.15
N LYS A 145 -28.17 -25.49 -0.81
CA LYS A 145 -28.82 -25.20 0.47
C LYS A 145 -28.06 -25.89 1.60
N LYS A 146 -27.80 -25.18 2.70
CA LYS A 146 -27.16 -25.74 3.89
C LYS A 146 -28.19 -26.22 4.92
N ASP A 147 -29.29 -25.48 5.07
CA ASP A 147 -30.33 -25.79 6.05
C ASP A 147 -31.61 -26.34 5.45
N PHE A 148 -32.18 -27.38 6.08
CA PHE A 148 -33.39 -28.04 5.61
C PHE A 148 -34.63 -27.12 5.70
N LEU A 149 -34.67 -26.20 6.68
CA LEU A 149 -35.86 -25.42 7.05
C LEU A 149 -35.81 -23.91 6.74
N GLY A 150 -34.65 -23.33 6.37
CA GLY A 150 -34.50 -21.91 6.02
C GLY A 150 -34.55 -21.63 4.51
N GLY A 151 -34.75 -20.39 4.07
CA GLY A 151 -34.43 -19.96 2.70
C GLY A 151 -32.99 -19.47 2.64
N ALA A 152 -32.31 -19.60 1.50
CA ALA A 152 -30.97 -19.04 1.33
C ALA A 152 -31.07 -17.58 0.86
N ASP A 153 -30.27 -16.71 1.45
CA ASP A 153 -30.16 -15.28 1.17
C ASP A 153 -28.78 -14.96 0.53
N PRO A 154 -28.53 -15.40 -0.71
CA PRO A 154 -27.20 -15.31 -1.30
C PRO A 154 -26.75 -13.89 -1.69
N TYR A 155 -25.44 -13.65 -1.55
CA TYR A 155 -24.72 -12.54 -2.17
C TYR A 155 -23.32 -12.99 -2.61
N VAL A 156 -22.72 -12.24 -3.53
CA VAL A 156 -21.39 -12.51 -4.09
C VAL A 156 -20.40 -11.49 -3.57
N LYS A 157 -19.22 -11.95 -3.17
CA LYS A 157 -18.06 -11.11 -2.84
C LYS A 157 -16.97 -11.33 -3.89
N LEU A 158 -16.55 -10.25 -4.52
CA LEU A 158 -15.50 -10.19 -5.53
C LEU A 158 -14.21 -9.61 -4.92
N LYS A 159 -13.07 -10.23 -5.19
CA LYS A 159 -11.77 -9.74 -4.72
C LYS A 159 -10.68 -10.07 -5.74
N LEU A 160 -9.72 -9.17 -5.97
CA LEU A 160 -8.51 -9.52 -6.72
C LEU A 160 -7.49 -10.19 -5.80
N THR A 161 -6.76 -11.18 -6.33
CA THR A 161 -5.60 -11.74 -5.62
C THR A 161 -4.57 -10.63 -5.36
N GLU A 162 -3.87 -10.75 -4.23
CA GLU A 162 -2.86 -9.78 -3.76
C GLU A 162 -3.41 -8.40 -3.35
N ASP A 163 -4.70 -8.12 -3.55
CA ASP A 163 -5.29 -6.86 -3.14
C ASP A 163 -5.57 -6.84 -1.62
N VAL A 164 -5.13 -5.77 -0.98
CA VAL A 164 -5.35 -5.49 0.45
C VAL A 164 -6.70 -4.80 0.66
N LEU A 165 -7.29 -4.25 -0.39
CA LEU A 165 -8.57 -3.57 -0.31
C LEU A 165 -9.73 -4.53 0.01
N PRO A 166 -10.78 -4.03 0.70
CA PRO A 166 -12.01 -4.80 0.90
C PRO A 166 -12.62 -5.18 -0.44
N GLY A 167 -12.92 -6.47 -0.62
CA GLY A 167 -13.62 -6.95 -1.82
C GLY A 167 -15.01 -6.32 -1.99
N LYS A 168 -15.44 -6.14 -3.25
CA LYS A 168 -16.76 -5.63 -3.63
C LYS A 168 -17.84 -6.70 -3.40
N LYS A 169 -19.08 -6.30 -3.15
CA LYS A 169 -20.18 -7.21 -2.86
C LYS A 169 -21.45 -6.83 -3.61
N THR A 170 -22.22 -7.83 -4.02
CA THR A 170 -23.57 -7.62 -4.55
C THR A 170 -24.58 -7.32 -3.44
N THR A 171 -25.78 -6.91 -3.84
CA THR A 171 -26.95 -6.97 -2.95
C THR A 171 -27.26 -8.41 -2.52
N VAL A 172 -27.92 -8.55 -1.38
CA VAL A 172 -28.42 -9.82 -0.86
C VAL A 172 -29.77 -10.10 -1.53
N LYS A 173 -29.95 -11.30 -2.10
CA LYS A 173 -31.23 -11.73 -2.65
C LYS A 173 -31.87 -12.71 -1.70
N HIS A 174 -33.09 -12.44 -1.26
CA HIS A 174 -33.71 -13.25 -0.22
C HIS A 174 -34.38 -14.51 -0.77
N LYS A 175 -34.25 -15.62 -0.03
CA LYS A 175 -34.93 -16.91 -0.23
C LYS A 175 -34.81 -17.46 -1.65
N SER A 176 -33.63 -17.39 -2.25
CA SER A 176 -33.38 -17.88 -3.61
C SER A 176 -32.12 -18.73 -3.70
N LEU A 177 -32.23 -19.90 -4.34
CA LEU A 177 -31.08 -20.74 -4.73
C LEU A 177 -30.66 -20.52 -6.19
N SER A 178 -31.39 -19.69 -6.92
CA SER A 178 -31.04 -19.26 -8.28
C SER A 178 -31.25 -17.74 -8.40
N PRO A 179 -30.50 -16.93 -7.62
CA PRO A 179 -30.65 -15.48 -7.62
C PRO A 179 -30.14 -14.85 -8.93
N GLU A 180 -30.75 -13.73 -9.30
CA GLU A 180 -30.27 -12.84 -10.36
C GLU A 180 -29.92 -11.49 -9.75
N TRP A 181 -28.68 -11.04 -9.97
CA TRP A 181 -28.19 -9.75 -9.47
C TRP A 181 -28.17 -8.70 -10.57
N ASN A 182 -27.56 -9.04 -11.71
CA ASN A 182 -27.29 -8.10 -12.81
C ASN A 182 -26.56 -6.83 -12.32
N GLU A 183 -25.59 -7.01 -11.43
CA GLU A 183 -24.82 -5.92 -10.82
C GLU A 183 -23.41 -5.86 -11.42
N GLU A 184 -22.94 -4.66 -11.71
CA GLU A 184 -21.66 -4.42 -12.38
C GLU A 184 -20.65 -3.77 -11.43
N PHE A 185 -19.40 -4.22 -11.53
CA PHE A 185 -18.31 -3.78 -10.69
C PHE A 185 -17.06 -3.53 -11.53
N ASN A 186 -16.48 -2.36 -11.36
CA ASN A 186 -15.19 -2.03 -11.94
C ASN A 186 -14.07 -2.26 -10.91
N MET A 187 -13.01 -2.96 -11.30
CA MET A 187 -11.84 -3.27 -10.47
C MET A 187 -10.55 -2.85 -11.16
N VAL A 188 -9.63 -2.25 -10.42
CA VAL A 188 -8.37 -1.74 -10.98
C VAL A 188 -7.32 -2.83 -11.03
N ILE A 189 -6.75 -3.05 -12.21
CA ILE A 189 -5.77 -4.12 -12.45
C ILE A 189 -4.37 -3.53 -12.46
N LYS A 190 -3.44 -4.19 -11.76
CA LYS A 190 -2.03 -3.80 -11.62
C LYS A 190 -1.09 -4.77 -12.34
N ASP A 191 -1.46 -6.04 -12.40
CA ASP A 191 -0.70 -7.08 -13.11
C ASP A 191 -1.67 -8.18 -13.61
N PRO A 192 -2.14 -8.11 -14.86
CA PRO A 192 -3.06 -9.12 -15.40
C PRO A 192 -2.41 -10.51 -15.55
N GLN A 193 -1.07 -10.60 -15.57
CA GLN A 193 -0.37 -11.88 -15.75
C GLN A 193 -0.39 -12.72 -14.47
N THR A 194 -0.38 -12.07 -13.31
CA THR A 194 -0.35 -12.74 -12.00
C THR A 194 -1.66 -12.66 -11.23
N GLN A 195 -2.47 -11.62 -11.48
CA GLN A 195 -3.72 -11.43 -10.75
C GLN A 195 -4.81 -12.39 -11.22
N ALA A 196 -5.69 -12.75 -10.29
CA ALA A 196 -6.91 -13.50 -10.53
C ALA A 196 -8.09 -12.86 -9.78
N LEU A 197 -9.29 -12.97 -10.34
CA LEU A 197 -10.52 -12.57 -9.67
C LEU A 197 -11.03 -13.73 -8.81
N GLU A 198 -11.03 -13.56 -7.50
CA GLU A 198 -11.68 -14.46 -6.55
C GLU A 198 -13.18 -14.12 -6.44
N ILE A 199 -14.01 -15.13 -6.65
CA ILE A 199 -15.47 -15.06 -6.56
C ILE A 199 -15.91 -15.95 -5.40
N MET A 200 -16.60 -15.35 -4.42
CA MET A 200 -17.08 -16.08 -3.25
C MET A 200 -18.57 -15.85 -3.05
N VAL A 201 -19.36 -16.92 -3.03
CA VAL A 201 -20.79 -16.86 -2.78
C VAL A 201 -21.05 -17.19 -1.31
N TYR A 202 -21.81 -16.31 -0.66
CA TYR A 202 -22.16 -16.42 0.75
C TYR A 202 -23.67 -16.38 0.92
N ASP A 203 -24.16 -17.13 1.90
CA ASP A 203 -25.51 -17.03 2.45
C ASP A 203 -25.49 -15.99 3.58
N TRP A 204 -26.34 -14.97 3.48
CA TRP A 204 -26.42 -13.92 4.49
C TRP A 204 -27.17 -14.44 5.72
N GLU A 205 -26.59 -14.22 6.90
CA GLU A 205 -27.16 -14.63 8.18
C GLU A 205 -27.40 -13.40 9.05
N GLN A 206 -28.58 -13.32 9.68
CA GLN A 206 -28.93 -12.19 10.54
C GLN A 206 -28.05 -12.12 11.80
N VAL A 207 -27.56 -13.28 12.27
CA VAL A 207 -26.72 -13.40 13.47
C VAL A 207 -25.55 -14.34 13.19
N GLY A 208 -24.33 -13.87 13.46
CA GLY A 208 -23.12 -14.70 13.36
C GLY A 208 -22.39 -14.57 12.03
N LYS A 209 -21.66 -15.63 11.65
CA LYS A 209 -20.82 -15.64 10.45
C LYS A 209 -21.63 -16.14 9.26
N HIS A 210 -21.60 -15.37 8.18
CA HIS A 210 -22.25 -15.70 6.92
C HIS A 210 -21.66 -16.98 6.34
N ASP A 211 -22.51 -17.83 5.79
CA ASP A 211 -22.13 -19.17 5.39
C ASP A 211 -21.58 -19.20 3.97
N LYS A 212 -20.38 -19.76 3.79
CA LYS A 212 -19.77 -19.85 2.45
C LYS A 212 -20.44 -20.97 1.67
N MET A 213 -21.18 -20.63 0.62
CA MET A 213 -21.87 -21.59 -0.24
C MET A 213 -20.90 -22.24 -1.24
N GLY A 214 -19.98 -21.43 -1.77
CA GLY A 214 -18.87 -21.87 -2.60
C GLY A 214 -18.00 -20.72 -3.11
N LEU A 215 -16.99 -21.06 -3.89
CA LEU A 215 -16.06 -20.10 -4.50
C LEU A 215 -15.54 -20.61 -5.84
N ASN A 216 -15.01 -19.71 -6.64
CA ASN A 216 -14.17 -20.01 -7.79
C ASN A 216 -13.23 -18.83 -8.05
N THR A 217 -12.24 -19.00 -8.92
CA THR A 217 -11.28 -17.98 -9.29
C THR A 217 -11.09 -17.95 -10.81
N VAL A 218 -10.97 -16.76 -11.38
CA VAL A 218 -10.68 -16.55 -12.81
C VAL A 218 -9.34 -15.84 -12.96
N PRO A 219 -8.28 -16.49 -13.48
CA PRO A 219 -7.03 -15.82 -13.81
C PRO A 219 -7.24 -14.74 -14.86
N LEU A 220 -6.72 -13.53 -14.65
CA LEU A 220 -6.92 -12.41 -15.58
C LEU A 220 -6.21 -12.63 -16.92
N LYS A 221 -5.08 -13.36 -16.91
CA LYS A 221 -4.34 -13.77 -18.11
C LYS A 221 -5.16 -14.60 -19.12
N ASP A 222 -6.28 -15.19 -18.69
CA ASP A 222 -7.16 -16.00 -19.53
C ASP A 222 -8.26 -15.16 -20.22
N LEU A 223 -8.25 -13.84 -20.00
CA LEU A 223 -9.14 -12.88 -20.65
C LEU A 223 -8.42 -12.21 -21.82
N THR A 224 -9.06 -12.18 -22.98
CA THR A 224 -8.62 -11.35 -24.11
C THR A 224 -8.95 -9.89 -23.80
N PRO A 225 -8.00 -8.95 -23.96
CA PRO A 225 -8.27 -7.51 -23.86
C PRO A 225 -9.43 -7.07 -24.76
N ASP A 226 -10.27 -6.18 -24.25
CA ASP A 226 -11.42 -5.55 -24.92
C ASP A 226 -12.53 -6.51 -25.42
N GLU A 227 -12.42 -7.80 -25.10
CA GLU A 227 -13.43 -8.81 -25.41
C GLU A 227 -14.31 -9.11 -24.19
N SER A 228 -15.64 -9.00 -24.36
CA SER A 228 -16.57 -9.44 -23.31
C SER A 228 -16.69 -10.96 -23.32
N LYS A 229 -16.38 -11.58 -22.19
CA LYS A 229 -16.42 -13.02 -21.99
C LYS A 229 -17.50 -13.38 -20.96
N VAL A 230 -18.47 -14.18 -21.37
CA VAL A 230 -19.46 -14.78 -20.46
C VAL A 230 -18.93 -16.11 -19.94
N LEU A 231 -18.80 -16.22 -18.62
CA LEU A 231 -18.29 -17.40 -17.93
C LEU A 231 -19.39 -18.03 -17.06
N THR A 232 -19.57 -19.34 -17.18
CA THR A 232 -20.37 -20.14 -16.23
C THR A 232 -19.41 -21.01 -15.44
N LEU A 233 -19.31 -20.77 -14.14
CA LEU A 233 -18.34 -21.40 -13.26
C LEU A 233 -19.05 -22.28 -12.23
N ASP A 234 -18.61 -23.52 -12.08
CA ASP A 234 -19.04 -24.38 -10.98
C ASP A 234 -18.44 -23.89 -9.66
N LEU A 235 -19.26 -23.82 -8.61
CA LEU A 235 -18.80 -23.40 -7.30
C LEU A 235 -18.11 -24.55 -6.57
N LEU A 236 -16.92 -24.29 -6.06
CA LEU A 236 -16.11 -25.23 -5.30
C LEU A 236 -16.18 -24.94 -3.79
N LYS A 237 -15.79 -25.92 -2.96
CA LYS A 237 -15.66 -25.69 -1.52
C LYS A 237 -14.39 -24.88 -1.23
N ASN A 238 -13.30 -25.24 -1.90
CA ASN A 238 -11.99 -24.59 -1.82
C ASN A 238 -11.24 -24.75 -3.16
N MET A 239 -10.11 -24.07 -3.29
CA MET A 239 -9.27 -24.11 -4.50
C MET A 239 -8.29 -25.29 -4.53
N ASN A 240 -8.41 -26.28 -3.63
CA ASN A 240 -7.54 -27.46 -3.66
C ASN A 240 -8.13 -28.48 -4.64
N GLU A 241 -7.44 -28.72 -5.75
CA GLU A 241 -7.90 -29.62 -6.81
C GLU A 241 -8.10 -31.07 -6.31
N ASP A 242 -7.30 -31.50 -5.33
CA ASP A 242 -7.34 -32.86 -4.77
C ASP A 242 -8.40 -33.06 -3.66
N ASP A 243 -9.17 -32.03 -3.28
CA ASP A 243 -10.19 -32.18 -2.24
C ASP A 243 -11.46 -32.82 -2.81
N ALA A 244 -11.71 -34.08 -2.47
CA ALA A 244 -12.92 -34.84 -2.83
C ALA A 244 -14.25 -34.14 -2.45
N GLN A 245 -14.23 -33.10 -1.61
CA GLN A 245 -15.42 -32.28 -1.34
C GLN A 245 -15.79 -31.32 -2.47
N ASN A 246 -14.90 -31.11 -3.43
CA ASN A 246 -15.15 -30.34 -4.65
C ASN A 246 -15.98 -31.13 -5.67
N ASP A 247 -16.02 -32.47 -5.60
CA ASP A 247 -16.92 -33.31 -6.41
C ASP A 247 -18.40 -33.10 -6.09
N LYS A 248 -18.70 -32.53 -4.91
CA LYS A 248 -20.07 -32.22 -4.52
C LYS A 248 -20.52 -30.93 -5.18
N PHE A 249 -21.47 -31.04 -6.12
CA PHE A 249 -22.11 -29.90 -6.76
C PHE A 249 -22.64 -28.88 -5.73
N ARG A 250 -22.24 -27.60 -5.89
CA ARG A 250 -22.61 -26.48 -5.01
C ARG A 250 -23.39 -25.36 -5.69
N GLY A 251 -23.74 -25.56 -6.94
CA GLY A 251 -24.33 -24.55 -7.81
C GLY A 251 -23.30 -23.96 -8.76
N GLN A 252 -23.80 -23.10 -9.65
CA GLN A 252 -23.03 -22.39 -10.66
C GLN A 252 -23.21 -20.89 -10.50
N ILE A 253 -22.21 -20.12 -10.92
CA ILE A 253 -22.29 -18.67 -11.04
C ILE A 253 -22.00 -18.24 -12.47
N VAL A 254 -22.80 -17.31 -12.98
CA VAL A 254 -22.66 -16.73 -14.32
C VAL A 254 -22.17 -15.31 -14.18
N LEU A 255 -21.06 -15.01 -14.85
CA LEU A 255 -20.40 -13.72 -14.87
C LEU A 255 -20.20 -13.28 -16.32
N GLU A 256 -20.27 -11.98 -16.56
CA GLU A 256 -19.76 -11.36 -17.78
C GLU A 256 -18.57 -10.49 -17.39
N MET A 257 -17.44 -10.65 -18.08
CA MET A 257 -16.18 -10.03 -17.72
C MET A 257 -15.51 -9.42 -18.94
N THR A 258 -15.04 -8.18 -18.82
CA THR A 258 -14.25 -7.51 -19.86
C THR A 258 -13.03 -6.86 -19.21
N TYR A 259 -11.83 -7.22 -19.67
CA TYR A 259 -10.60 -6.54 -19.26
C TYR A 259 -10.25 -5.47 -20.30
N LYS A 260 -10.12 -4.22 -19.87
CA LYS A 260 -9.75 -3.07 -20.70
C LYS A 260 -8.37 -2.56 -20.26
N PRO A 261 -7.29 -2.83 -21.00
CA PRO A 261 -5.97 -2.28 -20.69
C PRO A 261 -5.99 -0.75 -20.85
N PHE A 262 -5.09 -0.04 -20.17
CA PHE A 262 -4.84 1.38 -20.46
C PHE A 262 -3.84 1.50 -21.60
N LYS A 263 -4.00 2.52 -22.46
CA LYS A 263 -3.09 2.79 -23.58
C LYS A 263 -1.72 3.26 -23.07
N GLU A 264 -0.64 2.71 -23.64
CA GLU A 264 0.76 2.99 -23.25
C GLU A 264 1.15 4.46 -23.51
N ASP A 265 0.64 5.09 -24.56
CA ASP A 265 0.98 6.46 -24.98
C ASP A 265 0.40 7.59 -24.09
N GLU A 266 -0.37 7.24 -23.05
CA GLU A 266 -1.03 8.20 -22.15
C GLU A 266 -0.59 8.02 -20.69
N MET A 267 0.46 7.23 -20.47
CA MET A 267 1.06 7.01 -19.16
C MET A 267 2.18 8.04 -18.94
N PRO A 268 2.08 8.96 -17.96
CA PRO A 268 3.22 9.82 -17.65
C PRO A 268 4.37 8.93 -17.15
N ASP A 269 5.51 8.98 -17.83
CA ASP A 269 6.76 8.44 -17.32
C ASP A 269 7.06 9.04 -15.94
N ASN A 270 7.79 8.29 -15.12
CA ASN A 270 8.09 8.66 -13.74
C ASN A 270 8.55 10.12 -13.62
N VAL A 271 7.97 10.80 -12.62
CA VAL A 271 8.34 12.09 -12.02
C VAL A 271 9.80 12.49 -12.30
N GLU A 272 10.01 13.20 -13.40
CA GLU A 272 11.04 14.23 -13.53
C GLU A 272 10.34 15.51 -13.99
N ASP A 273 10.75 16.62 -13.38
CA ASP A 273 10.22 17.97 -13.55
C ASP A 273 9.79 18.29 -14.99
N SER A 274 8.52 18.63 -15.17
CA SER A 274 8.13 19.58 -16.21
C SER A 274 6.78 20.22 -15.88
N ASN A 275 6.79 21.55 -15.79
CA ASN A 275 5.64 22.44 -15.62
C ASN A 275 4.87 22.66 -16.93
N ASP A 276 4.84 21.69 -17.84
CA ASP A 276 4.16 21.86 -19.11
C ASP A 276 2.81 21.15 -19.12
N VAL A 277 1.76 21.96 -19.06
CA VAL A 277 0.36 21.57 -19.31
C VAL A 277 0.26 21.14 -20.78
N GLN A 278 0.40 19.85 -21.04
CA GLN A 278 0.12 19.29 -22.36
C GLN A 278 -1.39 19.28 -22.59
N LYS A 279 -1.85 20.02 -23.61
CA LYS A 279 -3.23 19.99 -24.10
C LYS A 279 -3.47 18.72 -24.92
N ALA A 280 -4.61 18.07 -24.70
CA ALA A 280 -5.07 16.95 -25.51
C ALA A 280 -5.56 17.39 -26.92
N PRO A 281 -5.43 16.52 -27.95
CA PRO A 281 -6.02 16.74 -29.28
C PRO A 281 -7.56 16.64 -29.27
N GLU A 282 -8.21 17.32 -30.23
CA GLU A 282 -9.66 17.26 -30.41
C GLU A 282 -10.11 15.84 -30.78
N GLY A 283 -11.06 15.27 -30.01
CA GLY A 283 -11.69 13.98 -30.32
C GLY A 283 -11.41 12.82 -29.35
N THR A 284 -11.30 13.09 -28.03
CA THR A 284 -11.15 12.04 -27.00
C THR A 284 -12.18 10.92 -27.20
N PRO A 285 -11.76 9.64 -27.31
CA PRO A 285 -12.66 8.52 -27.58
C PRO A 285 -13.73 8.33 -26.49
N ALA A 286 -14.89 7.75 -26.85
CA ALA A 286 -16.00 7.44 -25.96
C ALA A 286 -15.74 6.30 -24.96
N GLY A 287 -14.47 5.88 -24.79
CA GLY A 287 -14.08 4.84 -23.85
C GLY A 287 -13.92 5.38 -22.44
N GLY A 288 -14.20 4.54 -21.45
CA GLY A 288 -14.01 4.84 -20.03
C GLY A 288 -12.55 5.11 -19.64
N GLY A 289 -12.30 5.19 -18.34
CA GLY A 289 -10.96 5.46 -17.83
C GLY A 289 -10.88 5.42 -16.32
N LEU A 290 -9.68 5.66 -15.80
CA LEU A 290 -9.39 5.69 -14.37
C LEU A 290 -9.12 7.12 -13.92
N LEU A 291 -9.99 7.62 -13.06
CA LEU A 291 -9.74 8.84 -12.30
C LEU A 291 -8.94 8.47 -11.04
N VAL A 292 -7.72 8.98 -10.95
CA VAL A 292 -6.86 8.86 -9.78
C VAL A 292 -6.86 10.19 -9.05
N ILE A 293 -7.09 10.15 -7.73
CA ILE A 293 -7.13 11.32 -6.86
C ILE A 293 -6.13 11.11 -5.74
N ILE A 294 -5.10 11.95 -5.66
CA ILE A 294 -4.10 11.93 -4.61
C ILE A 294 -4.35 13.14 -3.72
N VAL A 295 -4.58 12.89 -2.43
CA VAL A 295 -4.71 13.95 -1.42
C VAL A 295 -3.36 14.07 -0.72
N HIS A 296 -2.61 15.12 -1.05
CA HIS A 296 -1.25 15.32 -0.54
C HIS A 296 -1.27 15.85 0.89
N GLU A 297 -1.72 17.09 1.05
CA GLU A 297 -1.64 17.82 2.31
C GLU A 297 -2.75 18.86 2.42
N ALA A 298 -2.98 19.33 3.64
CA ALA A 298 -3.71 20.57 3.89
C ALA A 298 -2.84 21.50 4.75
N GLU A 299 -3.09 22.79 4.64
CA GLU A 299 -2.39 23.85 5.36
C GLU A 299 -3.42 24.69 6.13
N ASP A 300 -3.05 25.16 7.32
CA ASP A 300 -3.85 26.09 8.12
C ASP A 300 -5.29 25.65 8.42
N VAL A 301 -5.55 24.33 8.47
CA VAL A 301 -6.88 23.82 8.84
C VAL A 301 -7.09 23.85 10.34
N GLU A 302 -8.16 24.50 10.79
CA GLU A 302 -8.42 24.74 12.21
C GLU A 302 -9.91 24.56 12.55
N GLY A 303 -10.19 23.64 13.47
CA GLY A 303 -11.53 23.43 14.02
C GLY A 303 -11.79 24.32 15.24
N LYS A 304 -13.06 24.53 15.56
CA LYS A 304 -13.47 25.29 16.75
C LYS A 304 -13.19 24.50 18.04
N TYR A 305 -13.24 23.17 17.97
CA TYR A 305 -13.15 22.30 19.14
C TYR A 305 -11.93 21.38 19.08
N HIS A 306 -11.59 20.87 17.89
CA HIS A 306 -10.45 19.99 17.71
C HIS A 306 -9.87 20.04 16.29
N THR A 307 -8.59 19.68 16.18
CA THR A 307 -7.87 19.64 14.90
C THR A 307 -7.20 18.28 14.73
N ASN A 308 -8.01 17.24 14.51
CA ASN A 308 -7.54 15.92 14.10
C ASN A 308 -8.06 15.60 12.68
N PRO A 309 -7.48 16.22 11.64
CA PRO A 309 -8.08 16.26 10.31
C PRO A 309 -7.88 14.95 9.52
N TYR A 310 -8.88 14.61 8.70
CA TYR A 310 -8.79 13.72 7.54
C TYR A 310 -9.52 14.38 6.37
N ALA A 311 -9.18 14.02 5.14
CA ALA A 311 -9.92 14.44 3.96
C ALA A 311 -10.98 13.38 3.60
N ARG A 312 -12.17 13.84 3.21
CA ARG A 312 -13.32 13.03 2.80
C ARG A 312 -13.67 13.41 1.36
N LEU A 313 -13.62 12.44 0.46
CA LEU A 313 -13.95 12.60 -0.95
C LEU A 313 -15.36 12.07 -1.21
N LEU A 314 -16.19 12.86 -1.87
CA LEU A 314 -17.51 12.48 -2.34
C LEU A 314 -17.56 12.62 -3.86
N PHE A 315 -17.84 11.51 -4.54
CA PHE A 315 -17.88 11.46 -6.01
C PHE A 315 -18.88 10.40 -6.48
N ARG A 316 -19.85 10.81 -7.32
CA ARG A 316 -20.95 9.94 -7.82
C ARG A 316 -21.68 9.13 -6.72
N GLY A 317 -21.83 9.70 -5.53
CA GLY A 317 -22.45 9.04 -4.37
C GLY A 317 -21.53 8.08 -3.61
N GLU A 318 -20.32 7.82 -4.09
CA GLU A 318 -19.29 7.10 -3.34
C GLU A 318 -18.55 8.03 -2.37
N GLU A 319 -18.26 7.50 -1.19
CA GLU A 319 -17.41 8.17 -0.19
C GLU A 319 -16.07 7.44 -0.06
N ARG A 320 -14.98 8.21 -0.02
CA ARG A 320 -13.64 7.76 0.38
C ARG A 320 -13.06 8.73 1.40
N LYS A 321 -12.10 8.29 2.22
CA LYS A 321 -11.46 9.14 3.21
C LYS A 321 -10.02 8.74 3.49
N THR A 322 -9.20 9.72 3.83
CA THR A 322 -7.84 9.50 4.32
C THR A 322 -7.85 9.05 5.78
N LYS A 323 -6.69 8.63 6.28
CA LYS A 323 -6.44 8.47 7.71
C LYS A 323 -6.43 9.84 8.37
N TYR A 324 -6.93 9.90 9.61
CA TYR A 324 -6.87 11.15 10.37
C TYR A 324 -5.49 11.34 11.00
N VAL A 325 -5.01 12.57 11.00
CA VAL A 325 -3.79 13.00 11.68
C VAL A 325 -4.17 13.64 13.01
N LYS A 326 -3.50 13.31 14.11
CA LYS A 326 -3.85 13.85 15.44
C LYS A 326 -3.20 15.21 15.66
N LYS A 327 -3.98 16.17 16.16
CA LYS A 327 -3.54 17.50 16.62
C LYS A 327 -2.63 18.22 15.62
N ASN A 328 -3.04 18.30 14.37
CA ASN A 328 -2.22 18.86 13.29
C ASN A 328 -3.05 19.81 12.42
N ARG A 329 -2.57 21.05 12.25
CA ARG A 329 -3.16 22.07 11.37
C ARG A 329 -2.66 21.96 9.93
N ASP A 330 -1.54 21.27 9.72
CA ASP A 330 -0.86 21.10 8.44
C ASP A 330 -0.67 19.59 8.16
N PRO A 331 -1.77 18.82 8.06
CA PRO A 331 -1.69 17.38 7.87
C PRO A 331 -1.13 17.02 6.49
N ARG A 332 -0.28 15.99 6.46
CA ARG A 332 0.16 15.31 5.24
C ARG A 332 -0.40 13.90 5.23
N TRP A 333 -1.03 13.52 4.13
CA TRP A 333 -1.65 12.20 3.94
C TRP A 333 -0.93 11.41 2.85
N ASP A 334 -0.68 12.04 1.70
CA ASP A 334 -0.14 11.38 0.49
C ASP A 334 -0.91 10.09 0.15
N GLU A 335 -2.24 10.14 0.25
CA GLU A 335 -3.13 9.00 0.03
C GLU A 335 -3.79 9.07 -1.35
N GLU A 336 -3.75 7.95 -2.08
CA GLU A 336 -4.28 7.79 -3.43
C GLU A 336 -5.62 7.04 -3.43
N PHE A 337 -6.58 7.55 -4.19
CA PHE A 337 -7.91 6.98 -4.41
C PHE A 337 -8.14 6.78 -5.90
N GLN A 338 -8.71 5.64 -6.27
CA GLN A 338 -8.90 5.25 -7.66
C GLN A 338 -10.37 5.00 -7.95
N PHE A 339 -10.88 5.65 -9.00
CA PHE A 339 -12.27 5.59 -9.46
C PHE A 339 -12.31 5.17 -10.93
N PRO A 340 -12.55 3.88 -11.21
CA PRO A 340 -12.75 3.41 -12.58
C PRO A 340 -14.13 3.83 -13.08
N LEU A 341 -14.18 4.46 -14.25
CA LEU A 341 -15.37 5.04 -14.85
C LEU A 341 -15.58 4.51 -16.25
N ASP A 342 -16.85 4.28 -16.61
CA ASP A 342 -17.22 3.77 -17.92
C ASP A 342 -17.19 4.85 -19.01
N GLU A 343 -17.18 6.12 -18.60
CA GLU A 343 -17.09 7.31 -19.46
C GLU A 343 -16.23 8.40 -18.77
N PRO A 344 -15.63 9.32 -19.53
CA PRO A 344 -14.92 10.46 -18.95
C PRO A 344 -15.84 11.36 -18.09
N PRO A 345 -15.43 11.77 -16.88
CA PRO A 345 -16.25 12.56 -15.95
C PRO A 345 -16.34 14.05 -16.33
N THR A 346 -16.57 14.37 -17.61
CA THR A 346 -16.53 15.76 -18.12
C THR A 346 -17.58 16.67 -17.51
N ASN A 347 -18.71 16.11 -17.07
CA ASN A 347 -19.81 16.86 -16.45
C ASN A 347 -19.87 16.71 -14.93
N ASP A 348 -18.95 15.95 -14.34
CA ASP A 348 -18.98 15.66 -12.92
C ASP A 348 -18.12 16.64 -12.10
N LYS A 349 -18.42 16.66 -10.80
CA LYS A 349 -17.61 17.34 -9.78
C LYS A 349 -17.16 16.36 -8.71
N LEU A 350 -15.94 16.56 -8.25
CA LEU A 350 -15.41 15.94 -7.04
C LEU A 350 -15.61 16.92 -5.89
N HIS A 351 -16.30 16.49 -4.84
CA HIS A 351 -16.42 17.27 -3.61
C HIS A 351 -15.44 16.72 -2.57
N VAL A 352 -14.60 17.58 -2.00
CA VAL A 352 -13.62 17.20 -0.98
C VAL A 352 -13.81 18.05 0.26
N GLU A 353 -14.03 17.41 1.41
CA GLU A 353 -14.15 18.05 2.72
C GLU A 353 -12.94 17.70 3.59
N VAL A 354 -12.37 18.65 4.31
CA VAL A 354 -11.49 18.35 5.44
C VAL A 354 -12.33 18.28 6.70
N VAL A 355 -12.32 17.14 7.38
CA VAL A 355 -13.14 16.88 8.56
C VAL A 355 -12.24 16.55 9.74
N SER A 356 -12.56 17.11 10.90
CA SER A 356 -11.89 16.85 12.16
C SER A 356 -12.72 15.88 13.00
N VAL A 357 -12.07 14.94 13.69
CA VAL A 357 -12.73 13.99 14.61
C VAL A 357 -12.23 14.14 16.04
N SER A 358 -13.13 14.06 17.01
CA SER A 358 -12.74 14.00 18.41
C SER A 358 -12.26 12.60 18.80
N SER A 359 -11.19 12.53 19.61
CA SER A 359 -10.69 11.28 20.18
C SER A 359 -11.24 10.98 21.59
N ARG A 360 -12.12 11.83 22.15
CA ARG A 360 -12.70 11.64 23.49
C ARG A 360 -14.18 11.29 23.39
N MET A 361 -14.55 10.17 24.00
CA MET A 361 -15.94 9.68 24.07
C MET A 361 -16.79 10.62 24.95
N GLY A 362 -17.93 11.09 24.44
CA GLY A 362 -18.92 11.88 25.21
C GLY A 362 -18.94 13.41 25.00
N LEU A 363 -18.30 13.96 23.96
CA LEU A 363 -18.39 15.39 23.62
C LEU A 363 -19.59 15.72 22.71
N LEU A 364 -20.12 16.94 22.83
CA LEU A 364 -21.21 17.51 22.02
C LEU A 364 -20.88 17.63 20.52
N HIS A 365 -19.58 17.65 20.17
CA HIS A 365 -19.10 17.80 18.79
C HIS A 365 -18.13 16.66 18.45
N PRO A 366 -18.63 15.48 18.02
CA PRO A 366 -17.79 14.33 17.68
C PRO A 366 -17.06 14.53 16.34
N LYS A 367 -17.60 15.38 15.46
CA LYS A 367 -17.04 15.73 14.15
C LYS A 367 -17.34 17.19 13.83
N GLU A 368 -16.42 17.85 13.14
CA GLU A 368 -16.64 19.18 12.56
C GLU A 368 -15.93 19.29 11.20
N VAL A 369 -16.52 20.03 10.26
CA VAL A 369 -15.92 20.30 8.94
C VAL A 369 -15.00 21.52 9.09
N LEU A 370 -13.76 21.39 8.62
CA LEU A 370 -12.73 22.43 8.64
C LEU A 370 -12.68 23.26 7.33
N GLY A 371 -13.44 22.81 6.34
CA GLY A 371 -13.66 23.45 5.05
C GLY A 371 -13.81 22.42 3.94
N TYR A 372 -14.19 22.86 2.74
CA TYR A 372 -14.39 21.99 1.59
C TYR A 372 -14.02 22.66 0.25
N VAL A 373 -13.94 21.88 -0.82
CA VAL A 373 -13.78 22.36 -2.19
C VAL A 373 -14.58 21.49 -3.16
N ASP A 374 -15.15 22.12 -4.18
CA ASP A 374 -15.74 21.45 -5.35
C ASP A 374 -14.83 21.61 -6.57
N ILE A 375 -14.34 20.50 -7.11
CA ILE A 375 -13.42 20.49 -8.25
C ILE A 375 -14.15 19.94 -9.47
N LYS A 376 -14.15 20.69 -10.57
CA LYS A 376 -14.69 20.23 -11.86
C LYS A 376 -13.72 19.23 -12.49
N LEU A 377 -14.24 18.10 -12.97
CA LEU A 377 -13.39 17.04 -13.52
C LEU A 377 -13.17 17.14 -15.03
N ALA A 378 -13.88 18.05 -15.72
CA ALA A 378 -13.66 18.35 -17.15
C ALA A 378 -12.19 18.69 -17.46
N ASP A 379 -11.56 19.45 -16.56
CA ASP A 379 -10.21 19.96 -16.78
C ASP A 379 -9.19 18.82 -16.69
N VAL A 380 -9.35 17.85 -15.78
CA VAL A 380 -8.41 16.72 -15.68
C VAL A 380 -8.56 15.75 -16.85
N VAL A 381 -9.77 15.59 -17.39
CA VAL A 381 -9.96 14.80 -18.63
C VAL A 381 -9.18 15.41 -19.79
N THR A 382 -9.15 16.74 -19.88
CA THR A 382 -8.46 17.48 -20.95
C THR A 382 -6.95 17.54 -20.74
N ASN A 383 -6.51 17.80 -19.50
CA ASN A 383 -5.10 18.03 -19.17
C ASN A 383 -4.36 16.75 -18.74
N ARG A 384 -5.06 15.61 -18.62
CA ARG A 384 -4.58 14.31 -18.10
C ARG A 384 -4.13 14.30 -16.65
N ARG A 385 -3.54 15.39 -16.16
CA ARG A 385 -3.07 15.56 -14.80
C ARG A 385 -3.26 17.01 -14.37
N ILE A 386 -3.73 17.19 -13.15
CA ILE A 386 -3.83 18.49 -12.48
C ILE A 386 -3.30 18.32 -11.08
N ASN A 387 -2.34 19.14 -10.65
CA ASN A 387 -1.89 19.17 -9.26
C ASN A 387 -1.99 20.61 -8.78
N GLU A 388 -2.97 20.89 -7.91
CA GLU A 388 -3.30 22.24 -7.49
C GLU A 388 -3.55 22.34 -5.99
N LYS A 389 -3.25 23.52 -5.44
CA LYS A 389 -3.62 23.92 -4.08
C LYS A 389 -4.91 24.73 -4.13
N TYR A 390 -5.96 24.17 -3.55
CA TYR A 390 -7.28 24.77 -3.48
C TYR A 390 -7.50 25.45 -2.13
N HIS A 391 -8.08 26.64 -2.15
CA HIS A 391 -8.58 27.28 -0.94
C HIS A 391 -9.86 26.59 -0.49
N LEU A 392 -9.93 26.21 0.79
CA LEU A 392 -11.10 25.58 1.36
C LEU A 392 -12.18 26.63 1.65
N ILE A 393 -13.36 26.41 1.09
CA ILE A 393 -14.60 27.11 1.41
C ILE A 393 -14.97 26.79 2.86
N ASP A 394 -15.54 27.76 3.58
CA ASP A 394 -15.86 27.69 5.01
C ASP A 394 -14.64 27.46 5.93
N SER A 395 -13.43 27.68 5.42
CA SER A 395 -12.20 27.76 6.20
C SER A 395 -11.70 29.20 6.28
N LYS A 396 -11.00 29.56 7.36
CA LYS A 396 -10.40 30.90 7.49
C LYS A 396 -9.25 31.09 6.50
N ASN A 397 -8.25 30.22 6.62
CA ASN A 397 -7.03 30.24 5.81
C ASN A 397 -6.73 28.87 5.18
N GLY A 398 -7.59 27.87 5.42
CA GLY A 398 -7.31 26.50 5.07
C GLY A 398 -7.13 26.29 3.57
N LYS A 399 -6.11 25.52 3.20
CA LYS A 399 -5.88 25.06 1.83
C LYS A 399 -5.71 23.56 1.79
N ILE A 400 -5.98 22.96 0.64
CA ILE A 400 -5.74 21.54 0.40
C ILE A 400 -5.06 21.35 -0.96
N GLN A 401 -4.01 20.53 -0.99
CA GLN A 401 -3.36 20.13 -2.24
C GLN A 401 -3.95 18.81 -2.72
N ILE A 402 -4.54 18.84 -3.93
CA ILE A 402 -5.13 17.67 -4.56
C ILE A 402 -4.51 17.50 -5.94
N GLU A 403 -4.04 16.30 -6.22
CA GLU A 403 -3.63 15.88 -7.54
C GLU A 403 -4.68 14.95 -8.15
N LEU A 404 -5.11 15.27 -9.37
CA LEU A 404 -6.03 14.50 -10.17
C LEU A 404 -5.29 13.96 -11.40
N GLN A 405 -5.55 12.71 -11.78
CA GLN A 405 -5.07 12.13 -13.03
C GLN A 405 -6.20 11.40 -13.74
N TRP A 406 -6.31 11.57 -15.06
CA TRP A 406 -7.24 10.85 -15.92
C TRP A 406 -6.47 9.95 -16.88
N ARG A 407 -6.64 8.64 -16.72
CA ARG A 407 -6.02 7.62 -17.59
C ARG A 407 -7.10 6.99 -18.45
N THR A 408 -7.02 7.06 -19.77
CA THR A 408 -8.05 6.40 -20.60
C THR A 408 -7.79 4.91 -20.70
N SER A 409 -8.87 4.14 -20.84
CA SER A 409 -8.82 2.76 -21.33
C SER A 409 -8.70 2.71 -22.83
#